data_AF-A0A135YN92-F1
#
_entry.id   AF-A0A135YN92-F1
#
_cell.length_a   1.000
_cell.length_b   1.000
_cell.length_c   1.000
_cell.angle_alpha   90.00
_cell.angle_beta   90.00
_cell.angle_gamma   90.00
#
_symmetry.space_group_name_H-M   'P 1'
#
loop_
_entity.id
_entity.type
_entity.pdbx_description
1 polymer ?
#
loop_
_entity_poly.entity_id
_entity_poly.type
_entity_poly.pdbx_seq_one_letter_code
_entity_poly.pdbx_strand_id
1 'polypeptide(L)'
;MADDKFVNLEELIESIEMGLDIEFDLYGVRYYIGAPQGELLISRDFGEIEDFYMDAEDLVNNHYINDKPIKDIWQDIIIYNM
;
A
#
# COMPACT_ATOMS: atom_id res chain seq x y z
N MET A 1 -1.00 -5.10 -21.73
CA MET A 1 -0.72 -4.33 -20.52
C MET A 1 -2.04 -4.33 -19.80
N ALA A 2 -2.22 -5.24 -18.86
CA ALA A 2 -3.38 -5.16 -17.99
C ALA A 2 -3.17 -3.91 -17.14
N ASP A 3 -4.20 -3.10 -16.94
CA ASP A 3 -4.15 -2.01 -16.00
C ASP A 3 -4.01 -2.65 -14.61
N ASP A 4 -2.78 -2.75 -14.09
CA ASP A 4 -2.49 -3.31 -12.75
C ASP A 4 -2.93 -2.27 -11.71
N LYS A 5 -4.24 -2.12 -11.57
CA LYS A 5 -4.94 -1.29 -10.59
C LYS A 5 -5.85 -2.17 -9.75
N PHE A 6 -6.04 -1.78 -8.48
CA PHE A 6 -7.14 -2.32 -7.69
C PHE A 6 -8.49 -1.91 -8.31
N VAL A 7 -9.43 -2.85 -8.33
CA VAL A 7 -10.81 -2.68 -8.79
C VAL A 7 -11.63 -1.91 -7.76
N ASN A 8 -11.37 -2.16 -6.47
CA ASN A 8 -12.02 -1.51 -5.34
C ASN A 8 -11.05 -1.44 -4.13
N LEU A 9 -11.44 -0.70 -3.09
CA LEU A 9 -10.65 -0.62 -1.85
C LEU A 9 -10.53 -1.98 -1.14
N GLU A 10 -11.55 -2.82 -1.25
CA GLU A 10 -11.59 -4.15 -0.62
C GLU A 10 -10.48 -5.05 -1.18
N GLU A 11 -10.17 -4.98 -2.48
CA GLU A 11 -9.08 -5.76 -3.08
C GLU A 11 -7.69 -5.35 -2.55
N LEU A 12 -7.48 -4.06 -2.26
CA LEU A 12 -6.26 -3.61 -1.59
C LEU A 12 -6.18 -4.18 -0.18
N ILE A 13 -7.26 -4.09 0.59
CA ILE A 13 -7.34 -4.62 1.96
C ILE A 13 -7.11 -6.13 1.96
N GLU A 14 -7.82 -6.88 1.11
CA GLU A 14 -7.68 -8.33 0.98
C GLU A 14 -6.25 -8.72 0.59
N SER A 15 -5.62 -7.99 -0.33
CA SER A 15 -4.23 -8.25 -0.73
C SER A 15 -3.25 -8.13 0.45
N ILE A 16 -3.45 -7.11 1.29
CA ILE A 16 -2.66 -6.91 2.52
C ILE A 16 -2.93 -8.02 3.54
N GLU A 17 -4.21 -8.36 3.77
CA GLU A 17 -4.62 -9.41 4.71
C GLU A 17 -4.15 -10.81 4.28
N MET A 18 -4.05 -11.06 2.98
CA MET A 18 -3.45 -12.27 2.40
C MET A 18 -1.93 -12.32 2.56
N GLY A 19 -1.31 -11.24 3.02
CA GLY A 19 0.14 -11.13 3.20
C GLY A 19 0.91 -11.02 1.88
N LEU A 20 0.29 -10.43 0.85
CA LEU A 20 0.97 -10.16 -0.41
C LEU A 20 1.94 -8.97 -0.27
N ASP A 21 3.03 -9.05 -1.02
CA ASP A 21 4.03 -7.99 -1.13
C ASP A 21 3.63 -7.05 -2.28
N ILE A 22 3.12 -5.86 -1.95
CA ILE A 22 2.57 -4.93 -2.93
C ILE A 22 3.59 -3.82 -3.20
N GLU A 23 4.13 -3.77 -4.42
CA GLU A 23 4.94 -2.64 -4.88
C GLU A 23 4.13 -1.76 -5.84
N PHE A 24 4.11 -0.44 -5.60
CA PHE A 24 3.31 0.48 -6.42
C PHE A 24 3.90 1.89 -6.52
N ASP A 25 3.42 2.65 -7.51
CA ASP A 25 3.61 4.10 -7.59
C ASP A 25 2.36 4.84 -7.13
N LEU A 26 2.58 5.91 -6.37
CA LEU A 26 1.56 6.89 -6.05
C LEU A 26 2.15 8.29 -6.10
N TYR A 27 1.66 9.10 -7.04
CA TYR A 27 2.14 10.46 -7.30
C TYR A 27 3.65 10.56 -7.60
N GLY A 28 4.21 9.56 -8.29
CA GLY A 28 5.62 9.55 -8.69
C GLY A 28 6.59 9.09 -7.59
N VAL A 29 6.06 8.57 -6.48
CA VAL A 29 6.84 7.96 -5.39
C VAL A 29 6.53 6.48 -5.37
N ARG A 30 7.58 5.66 -5.31
CA ARG A 30 7.48 4.21 -5.20
C ARG A 30 7.33 3.80 -3.74
N TYR A 31 6.31 3.00 -3.49
CA TYR A 31 5.98 2.44 -2.19
C TYR A 31 6.01 0.92 -2.23
N TYR A 32 6.18 0.34 -1.06
CA TYR A 32 6.02 -1.09 -0.78
C TYR A 32 5.10 -1.25 0.43
N ILE A 33 4.15 -2.19 0.36
CA ILE A 33 3.38 -2.67 1.51
C ILE A 33 3.64 -4.17 1.66
N GLY A 34 3.91 -4.61 2.88
CA GLY A 34 4.06 -6.03 3.18
C GLY A 34 4.47 -6.28 4.63
N ALA A 35 4.80 -7.52 4.95
CA ALA A 35 5.18 -7.92 6.31
C ALA A 35 6.44 -8.82 6.32
N PRO A 36 7.59 -8.35 5.79
CA PRO A 36 8.78 -9.19 5.57
C PRO A 36 9.39 -9.72 6.88
N GLN A 37 9.14 -9.04 8.00
CA GLN A 37 9.58 -9.42 9.34
C GLN A 37 8.43 -9.84 10.26
N GLY A 38 7.22 -10.01 9.72
CA GLY A 38 6.01 -10.40 10.45
C GLY A 38 5.15 -9.25 10.95
N GLU A 39 5.62 -8.00 10.87
CA GLU A 39 4.84 -6.79 11.15
C GLU A 39 4.49 -6.09 9.84
N LEU A 40 3.22 -5.72 9.68
CA LEU A 40 2.75 -4.98 8.50
C LEU A 40 3.38 -3.60 8.48
N LEU A 41 3.97 -3.25 7.34
CA LEU A 41 4.56 -1.95 7.10
C LEU A 41 4.20 -1.42 5.72
N ILE A 42 4.28 -0.10 5.60
CA ILE A 42 4.47 0.58 4.32
C ILE A 42 5.84 1.25 4.33
N SER A 43 6.56 1.16 3.23
CA SER A 43 7.85 1.83 3.07
C SER A 43 7.97 2.60 1.76
N ARG A 44 8.87 3.57 1.76
CA ARG A 44 9.27 4.36 0.58
C ARG A 44 10.77 4.62 0.61
N ASP A 45 11.27 5.29 -0.44
CA ASP A 45 12.70 5.62 -0.59
C ASP A 45 13.60 4.37 -0.44
N PHE A 46 13.26 3.30 -1.17
CA PHE A 46 13.97 2.01 -1.12
C PHE A 46 14.03 1.36 0.27
N GLY A 47 13.05 1.63 1.13
CA GLY A 47 12.98 1.10 2.49
C GLY A 47 13.69 1.96 3.54
N GLU A 48 14.14 3.17 3.19
CA GLU A 48 14.73 4.09 4.18
C GLU A 48 13.69 4.68 5.14
N ILE A 49 12.43 4.74 4.72
CA ILE A 49 11.31 5.21 5.55
C ILE A 49 10.31 4.08 5.64
N GLU A 50 10.01 3.66 6.88
CA GLU A 50 9.07 2.59 7.20
C GLU A 50 8.08 3.08 8.27
N ASP A 51 6.79 2.87 8.02
CA ASP A 51 5.72 3.08 8.98
C ASP A 51 5.00 1.75 9.21
N PHE A 52 4.78 1.39 10.47
CA PHE A 52 4.20 0.10 10.89
C PHE A 52 2.74 0.26 11.30
N TYR A 53 1.95 -0.77 11.01
CA TYR A 53 0.50 -0.78 11.23
C TYR A 53 0.05 -2.07 11.90
N MET A 54 -1.05 -1.98 12.65
CA MET A 54 -1.61 -3.15 13.33
C MET A 54 -2.22 -4.17 12.34
N ASP A 55 -2.92 -3.65 11.34
CA ASP A 55 -3.65 -4.42 10.33
C ASP A 55 -3.90 -3.56 9.07
N ALA A 56 -4.53 -4.17 8.05
CA ALA A 56 -4.82 -3.52 6.78
C ALA A 56 -5.74 -2.31 6.95
N GLU A 57 -6.74 -2.40 7.85
CA GLU A 57 -7.67 -1.31 8.14
C GLU A 57 -6.94 -0.11 8.75
N ASP A 58 -6.07 -0.36 9.73
CA ASP A 58 -5.23 0.67 10.35
C ASP A 58 -4.36 1.38 9.30
N LEU A 59 -3.73 0.63 8.40
CA LEU A 59 -2.91 1.16 7.30
C LEU A 59 -3.73 2.06 6.38
N VAL A 60 -4.86 1.57 5.85
CA VAL A 60 -5.63 2.32 4.84
C VAL A 60 -6.32 3.56 5.43
N ASN A 61 -6.63 3.54 6.73
CA ASN A 61 -7.28 4.65 7.43
C ASN A 61 -6.28 5.69 7.97
N ASN A 62 -5.06 5.28 8.36
CA ASN A 62 -4.14 6.13 9.12
C ASN A 62 -2.79 6.42 8.42
N HIS A 63 -2.45 5.80 7.29
CA HIS A 63 -1.32 6.24 6.49
C HIS A 63 -1.72 7.40 5.57
N TYR A 64 -1.09 8.56 5.73
CA TYR A 64 -1.40 9.77 4.96
C TYR A 64 -0.33 10.07 3.91
N ILE A 65 -0.77 10.24 2.67
CA ILE A 65 0.06 10.70 1.55
C ILE A 65 -0.58 11.97 1.00
N ASN A 66 0.18 13.06 0.98
CA ASN A 66 -0.32 14.39 0.60
C ASN A 66 -1.59 14.81 1.37
N ASP A 67 -1.57 14.66 2.69
CA ASP A 67 -2.68 14.97 3.61
C ASP A 67 -3.98 14.17 3.36
N LYS A 68 -3.92 13.07 2.61
CA LYS A 68 -5.06 12.17 2.39
C LYS A 68 -4.74 10.75 2.83
N PRO A 69 -5.66 10.06 3.51
CA PRO A 69 -5.47 8.66 3.87
C PRO A 69 -5.52 7.77 2.62
N ILE A 70 -4.83 6.62 2.64
CA ILE A 70 -4.78 5.68 1.50
C ILE A 70 -6.19 5.29 1.01
N LYS A 71 -7.15 5.08 1.90
CA LYS A 71 -8.54 4.74 1.54
C LYS A 71 -9.25 5.77 0.65
N ASP A 72 -8.77 7.02 0.60
CA ASP A 72 -9.34 8.08 -0.22
C ASP A 72 -8.60 8.24 -1.56
N ILE A 73 -7.42 7.62 -1.72
CA ILE A 73 -6.52 7.80 -2.87
C ILE A 73 -6.07 6.48 -3.51
N TRP A 74 -6.52 5.32 -3.03
CA TRP A 74 -6.16 4.00 -3.57
C TRP A 74 -6.40 3.85 -5.07
N GLN A 75 -7.36 4.59 -5.63
CA GLN A 75 -7.69 4.58 -7.06
C GLN A 75 -6.56 5.11 -7.96
N ASP A 76 -5.70 5.94 -7.38
CA ASP A 76 -4.56 6.56 -8.07
C ASP A 76 -3.32 5.65 -8.05
N ILE A 77 -3.35 4.55 -7.27
CA ILE A 77 -2.27 3.58 -7.20
C ILE A 77 -2.04 2.92 -8.57
N ILE A 78 -0.77 2.79 -8.94
CA ILE A 78 -0.32 2.04 -10.11
C ILE A 78 0.56 0.90 -9.60
N ILE A 79 0.06 -0.34 -9.65
CA ILE A 79 0.78 -1.51 -9.14
C ILE A 79 1.91 -1.86 -10.12
N TYR A 80 3.08 -2.14 -9.56
CA TYR A 80 4.23 -2.68 -10.28
C TYR A 80 4.40 -4.18 -10.09
N ASN A 81 4.15 -4.67 -8.86
CA ASN A 81 4.28 -6.07 -8.51
C ASN A 81 3.36 -6.41 -7.33
N MET A 82 2.83 -7.63 -7.33
CA MET A 82 2.08 -8.26 -6.24
C MET A 82 2.44 -9.75 -6.15
#